data_AF-A0A4P7CI09-F1
#
_entry.id   AF-A0A4P7CI09-F1
#
_cell.length_a   1.000
_cell.length_b   1.000
_cell.length_c   1.000
_cell.angle_alpha   90.00
_cell.angle_beta   90.00
_cell.angle_gamma   90.00
#
_symmetry.space_group_name_H-M   'P 1'
#
loop_
_entity.id
_entity.type
_entity.pdbx_description
1 polymer ?
#
loop_
_entity_poly.entity_id
_entity_poly.type
_entity_poly.pdbx_seq_one_letter_code
_entity_poly.pdbx_strand_id
1 'polypeptide(L)'
;MSHDHDTPSKLEIATHAILPLVTMLLIEMSLNHYFAPQNAIFVSPYLLTFFTVCLISFVVLWKGQICPGQKGRLTAILPWLLVFAVGNFLYSLAFTPKHSPALVAGFASVILPFIYWKLPKDEDIYRTVIYCGLGITAIGMVQYLLIYWYEVPSLFNWIRANNFAQILLGILLSGWYLMLAKSRLEGFLKLLVLLALVVLIINYVWVIFVLYQQLAIMPEMVIYPYFIFFGVQFVILMMLAWLLLGKQGKNIKNPTAWTVATFLAMLYPLTNIL
;
A
#
# COMPACT_ATOMS: atom_id res chain seq x y z
N MET A 1 19.72 28.59 27.59
CA MET A 1 18.60 28.37 26.65
C MET A 1 19.13 27.59 25.46
N SER A 2 19.18 26.26 25.54
CA SER A 2 19.58 25.38 24.43
C SER A 2 18.33 24.73 23.87
N HIS A 3 17.70 25.39 22.91
CA HIS A 3 16.64 24.80 22.09
C HIS A 3 17.26 24.00 20.96
N ASP A 4 17.82 22.83 21.27
CA ASP A 4 17.97 21.77 20.26
C ASP A 4 16.68 20.95 20.25
N HIS A 5 15.71 21.47 19.50
CA HIS A 5 14.57 20.68 19.07
C HIS A 5 14.87 20.15 17.67
N ASP A 6 15.41 18.92 17.61
CA ASP A 6 15.39 18.01 16.45
C ASP A 6 13.94 17.63 16.09
N THR A 7 13.14 18.64 15.77
CA THR A 7 11.87 18.48 15.08
C THR A 7 12.22 18.46 13.59
N PRO A 8 12.08 17.30 12.91
CA PRO A 8 12.31 17.24 11.47
C PRO A 8 11.44 18.29 10.79
N SER A 9 12.02 18.96 9.80
CA SER A 9 11.35 20.08 9.15
C SER A 9 10.03 19.60 8.52
N LYS A 10 9.03 20.48 8.43
CA LYS A 10 7.75 20.14 7.77
C LYS A 10 7.97 19.65 6.33
N LEU A 11 9.02 20.16 5.67
CA LEU A 11 9.43 19.77 4.33
C LEU A 11 9.97 18.34 4.29
N GLU A 12 10.81 17.95 5.25
CA GLU A 12 11.35 16.58 5.35
C GLU A 12 10.24 15.54 5.52
N ILE A 13 9.26 15.80 6.41
CA ILE A 13 8.09 14.92 6.60
C ILE A 13 7.28 14.81 5.31
N ALA A 14 7.07 15.92 4.60
CA ALA A 14 6.33 15.92 3.33
C ALA A 14 7.08 15.11 2.26
N THR A 15 8.39 15.32 2.11
CA THR A 15 9.23 14.57 1.16
C THR A 15 9.16 13.07 1.43
N HIS A 16 9.32 12.63 2.68
CA HIS A 16 9.24 11.21 3.02
C HIS A 16 7.83 10.62 2.89
N ALA A 17 6.77 11.42 3.08
CA ALA A 17 5.39 10.98 2.88
C ALA A 17 5.06 10.78 1.40
N ILE A 18 5.53 11.69 0.54
CA ILE A 18 5.25 11.74 -0.90
C ILE A 18 6.12 10.74 -1.68
N LEU A 19 7.36 10.52 -1.26
CA LEU A 19 8.31 9.64 -1.95
C LEU A 19 7.72 8.27 -2.36
N PRO A 20 7.15 7.45 -1.45
CA PRO A 20 6.56 6.16 -1.83
C PRO A 20 5.44 6.30 -2.86
N LEU A 21 4.65 7.38 -2.78
CA LEU A 21 3.51 7.63 -3.66
C LEU A 21 3.95 7.94 -5.09
N VAL A 22 4.95 8.81 -5.23
CA VAL A 22 5.53 9.14 -6.54
C VAL A 22 6.24 7.92 -7.12
N THR A 23 6.98 7.16 -6.31
CA THR A 23 7.62 5.91 -6.76
C THR A 23 6.60 4.91 -7.28
N MET A 24 5.49 4.69 -6.57
CA MET A 24 4.41 3.80 -7.02
C MET A 24 3.82 4.26 -8.36
N LEU A 25 3.52 5.57 -8.52
CA LEU A 25 3.04 6.13 -9.79
C LEU A 25 4.03 5.91 -10.93
N LEU A 26 5.31 6.21 -10.71
CA LEU A 26 6.34 6.06 -11.74
C LEU A 26 6.51 4.60 -12.16
N ILE A 27 6.48 3.66 -11.21
CA ILE A 27 6.59 2.22 -11.52
C ILE A 27 5.38 1.76 -12.33
N GLU A 28 4.14 2.06 -11.91
CA GLU A 28 2.96 1.60 -12.65
C GLU A 28 2.85 2.22 -14.05
N MET A 29 3.20 3.50 -14.20
CA MET A 29 3.20 4.18 -15.49
C MET A 29 4.28 3.62 -16.42
N SER A 30 5.49 3.37 -15.89
CA SER A 30 6.59 2.78 -16.66
C SER A 30 6.23 1.36 -17.09
N LEU A 31 5.69 0.56 -16.17
CA LEU A 31 5.27 -0.81 -16.48
C LEU A 31 4.20 -0.84 -17.56
N ASN A 32 3.21 0.04 -17.47
CA ASN A 32 2.16 0.12 -18.47
C ASN A 32 2.69 0.62 -19.83
N HIS A 33 3.59 1.60 -19.84
CA HIS A 33 4.12 2.15 -21.09
C HIS A 33 5.02 1.17 -21.84
N TYR A 34 5.91 0.47 -21.13
CA TYR A 34 6.94 -0.38 -21.76
C TYR A 34 6.54 -1.85 -21.92
N PHE A 35 5.66 -2.38 -21.04
CA PHE A 35 5.42 -3.82 -20.97
C PHE A 35 3.94 -4.22 -21.10
N ALA A 36 2.99 -3.28 -21.11
CA ALA A 36 1.59 -3.66 -21.33
C ALA A 36 1.34 -4.02 -22.80
N PRO A 37 0.59 -5.11 -23.07
CA PRO A 37 0.12 -5.41 -24.42
C PRO A 37 -0.71 -4.26 -25.00
N GLN A 38 -0.64 -4.07 -26.31
CA GLN A 38 -1.45 -3.06 -27.00
C GLN A 38 -2.95 -3.32 -26.74
N ASN A 39 -3.70 -2.25 -26.44
CA ASN A 39 -5.13 -2.27 -26.09
C ASN A 39 -5.48 -3.01 -24.79
N ALA A 40 -4.51 -3.34 -23.94
CA ALA A 40 -4.79 -3.86 -22.61
C ALA A 40 -5.43 -2.80 -21.71
N ILE A 41 -6.40 -3.23 -20.91
CA ILE A 41 -7.02 -2.40 -19.88
C ILE A 41 -5.97 -2.11 -18.80
N PHE A 42 -5.65 -0.84 -18.57
CA PHE A 42 -4.83 -0.45 -17.43
C PHE A 42 -5.62 -0.64 -16.13
N VAL A 43 -5.12 -1.51 -15.27
CA VAL A 43 -5.62 -1.64 -13.91
C VAL A 43 -4.43 -1.46 -12.98
N SER A 44 -4.54 -0.51 -12.06
CA SER A 44 -3.41 -0.14 -11.21
C SER A 44 -3.00 -1.29 -10.30
N PRO A 45 -1.70 -1.67 -10.30
CA PRO A 45 -1.17 -2.67 -9.39
C PRO A 45 -0.96 -2.10 -7.96
N TYR A 46 -1.39 -0.88 -7.68
CA TYR A 46 -1.18 -0.25 -6.37
C TYR A 46 -2.46 0.26 -5.72
N LEU A 47 -3.60 0.11 -6.38
CA LEU A 47 -4.85 0.65 -5.85
C LEU A 47 -5.32 -0.10 -4.59
N LEU A 48 -5.12 -1.43 -4.50
CA LEU A 48 -5.42 -2.17 -3.26
C LEU A 48 -4.45 -1.82 -2.14
N THR A 49 -3.18 -1.54 -2.46
CA THR A 49 -2.20 -1.00 -1.51
C THR A 49 -2.73 0.29 -0.90
N PHE A 50 -3.15 1.23 -1.75
CA PHE A 50 -3.71 2.52 -1.33
C PHE A 50 -4.92 2.33 -0.40
N PHE A 51 -5.87 1.48 -0.78
CA PHE A 51 -7.04 1.23 0.06
C PHE A 51 -6.65 0.56 1.37
N THR A 52 -5.67 -0.34 1.37
CA THR A 52 -5.17 -0.99 2.60
C THR A 52 -4.57 0.04 3.55
N VAL A 53 -3.82 1.02 3.03
CA VAL A 53 -3.32 2.15 3.82
C VAL A 53 -4.47 2.96 4.41
N CYS A 54 -5.48 3.26 3.60
CA CYS A 54 -6.65 3.99 4.06
C CYS A 54 -7.41 3.22 5.15
N LEU A 55 -7.63 1.92 4.98
CA LEU A 55 -8.33 1.07 5.94
C LEU A 55 -7.62 1.08 7.30
N ILE A 56 -6.30 0.83 7.29
CA ILE A 56 -5.49 0.82 8.52
C ILE A 56 -5.50 2.21 9.17
N SER A 57 -5.36 3.27 8.37
CA SER A 57 -5.36 4.65 8.87
C SER A 57 -6.69 5.04 9.53
N PHE A 58 -7.83 4.70 8.92
CA PHE A 58 -9.13 4.90 9.54
C PHE A 58 -9.31 4.07 10.81
N VAL A 59 -8.85 2.82 10.84
CA VAL A 59 -8.90 1.99 12.06
C VAL A 59 -8.09 2.62 13.20
N VAL A 60 -6.89 3.14 12.92
CA VAL A 60 -6.06 3.84 13.91
C VAL A 60 -6.76 5.10 14.43
N LEU A 61 -7.35 5.88 13.53
CA LEU A 61 -8.07 7.11 13.87
C LEU A 61 -9.37 6.83 14.65
N TRP A 62 -10.08 5.75 14.31
CA TRP A 62 -11.30 5.30 14.97
C TRP A 62 -11.08 4.89 16.43
N LYS A 63 -10.03 4.09 16.70
CA LYS A 63 -9.77 3.56 18.04
C LYS A 63 -9.37 4.64 19.05
N GLY A 64 -8.94 5.82 18.61
CA GLY A 64 -8.69 6.98 19.48
C GLY A 64 -7.52 6.83 20.47
N GLN A 65 -6.78 5.71 20.46
CA GLN A 65 -5.67 5.44 21.38
C GLN A 65 -4.38 6.23 21.04
N ILE A 66 -4.41 7.03 19.98
CA ILE A 66 -3.26 7.83 19.52
C ILE A 66 -3.20 9.16 20.27
N CYS A 67 -2.02 9.53 20.76
CA CYS A 67 -1.85 10.82 21.46
C CYS A 67 -2.19 12.00 20.53
N PRO A 68 -2.78 13.11 21.01
CA PRO A 68 -3.22 14.23 20.16
C PRO A 68 -2.12 14.79 19.24
N GLY A 69 -0.88 14.90 19.73
CA GLY A 69 0.25 15.35 18.92
C GLY A 69 0.66 14.37 17.81
N GLN A 70 0.50 13.06 18.02
CA GLN A 70 0.75 12.04 16.99
C GLN A 70 -0.39 11.97 15.98
N LYS A 71 -1.63 12.11 16.46
CA LYS A 71 -2.83 12.24 15.62
C LYS A 71 -2.65 13.40 14.64
N GLY A 72 -2.24 14.58 15.12
CA GLY A 72 -1.99 15.76 14.30
C GLY A 72 -0.93 15.55 13.22
N ARG A 73 0.17 14.84 13.54
CA ARG A 73 1.22 14.50 12.55
C ARG A 73 0.71 13.50 11.51
N LEU A 74 -0.01 12.47 11.94
CA LEU A 74 -0.59 11.49 11.03
C LEU A 74 -1.61 12.15 10.09
N THR A 75 -2.51 12.99 10.60
CA THR A 75 -3.48 13.74 9.77
C THR A 75 -2.83 14.80 8.89
N ALA A 76 -1.57 15.17 9.12
CA ALA A 76 -0.79 16.01 8.21
C ALA A 76 -0.11 15.19 7.10
N ILE A 77 0.17 13.90 7.35
CA ILE A 77 0.78 12.98 6.38
C ILE A 77 -0.27 12.43 5.42
N LEU A 78 -1.41 11.95 5.94
CA LEU A 78 -2.43 11.24 5.17
C LEU A 78 -3.02 12.01 3.97
N PRO A 79 -3.20 13.34 3.99
CA PRO A 79 -3.65 14.08 2.80
C PRO A 79 -2.72 13.94 1.59
N TRP A 80 -1.42 13.66 1.79
CA TRP A 80 -0.48 13.46 0.69
C TRP A 80 -0.80 12.22 -0.17
N LEU A 81 -1.59 11.27 0.36
CA LEU A 81 -2.17 10.18 -0.42
C LEU A 81 -2.90 10.67 -1.68
N LEU A 82 -3.37 11.93 -1.69
CA LEU A 82 -3.97 12.57 -2.86
C LEU A 82 -3.05 12.57 -4.09
N VAL A 83 -1.72 12.64 -3.89
CA VAL A 83 -0.74 12.59 -5.00
C VAL A 83 -0.89 11.30 -5.79
N PHE A 84 -0.88 10.16 -5.10
CA PHE A 84 -1.11 8.87 -5.74
C PHE A 84 -2.54 8.78 -6.31
N ALA A 85 -3.55 9.13 -5.52
CA ALA A 85 -4.94 8.97 -5.92
C ALA A 85 -5.27 9.75 -7.21
N VAL A 86 -4.87 11.02 -7.31
CA VAL A 86 -5.10 11.85 -8.49
C VAL A 86 -4.26 11.36 -9.68
N GLY A 87 -2.97 11.06 -9.46
CA GLY A 87 -2.10 10.55 -10.52
C GLY A 87 -2.64 9.26 -11.13
N ASN A 88 -3.00 8.29 -10.28
CA ASN A 88 -3.59 7.03 -10.69
C ASN A 88 -4.95 7.23 -11.37
N PHE A 89 -5.81 8.10 -10.85
CA PHE A 89 -7.13 8.35 -11.42
C PHE A 89 -7.04 8.98 -12.82
N LEU A 90 -6.21 10.02 -13.00
CA LEU A 90 -6.01 10.66 -14.30
C LEU A 90 -5.40 9.69 -15.31
N TYR A 91 -4.43 8.87 -14.88
CA TYR A 91 -3.83 7.86 -15.73
C TYR A 91 -4.87 6.78 -16.11
N SER A 92 -5.65 6.30 -15.15
CA SER A 92 -6.73 5.34 -15.41
C SER A 92 -7.79 5.91 -16.36
N LEU A 93 -8.13 7.21 -16.26
CA LEU A 93 -9.05 7.85 -17.22
C LEU A 93 -8.49 7.89 -18.64
N ALA A 94 -7.19 8.15 -18.80
CA ALA A 94 -6.55 8.20 -20.11
C ALA A 94 -6.51 6.83 -20.81
N PHE A 95 -6.28 5.74 -20.05
CA PHE A 95 -6.07 4.40 -20.60
C PHE A 95 -7.28 3.45 -20.46
N THR A 96 -8.25 3.76 -19.58
CA THR A 96 -9.45 2.94 -19.31
C THR A 96 -10.74 3.76 -19.11
N PRO A 97 -11.08 4.70 -20.02
CA PRO A 97 -12.15 5.68 -19.79
C PRO A 97 -13.56 5.09 -19.62
N LYS A 98 -13.80 3.84 -20.06
CA LYS A 98 -15.15 3.24 -20.14
C LYS A 98 -15.41 2.14 -19.10
N HIS A 99 -14.44 1.81 -18.23
CA HIS A 99 -14.60 0.73 -17.25
C HIS A 99 -15.24 1.22 -15.95
N SER A 100 -16.55 0.98 -15.80
CA SER A 100 -17.35 1.50 -14.69
C SER A 100 -16.81 1.13 -13.29
N PRO A 101 -16.42 -0.13 -13.00
CA PRO A 101 -15.86 -0.44 -11.67
C PRO A 101 -14.52 0.24 -11.38
N ALA A 102 -13.67 0.37 -12.39
CA ALA A 102 -12.39 1.09 -12.27
C ALA A 102 -12.61 2.58 -11.96
N LEU A 103 -13.63 3.19 -12.57
CA LEU A 103 -14.02 4.57 -12.27
C LEU A 103 -14.52 4.71 -10.83
N VAL A 104 -15.37 3.80 -10.35
CA VAL A 104 -15.88 3.83 -8.96
C VAL A 104 -14.73 3.71 -7.95
N ALA A 105 -13.84 2.74 -8.15
CA ALA A 105 -12.65 2.59 -7.31
C ALA A 105 -11.72 3.83 -7.41
N GLY A 106 -11.57 4.39 -8.61
CA GLY A 106 -10.83 5.62 -8.85
C GLY A 106 -11.39 6.82 -8.09
N PHE A 107 -12.70 7.08 -8.20
CA PHE A 107 -13.36 8.15 -7.46
C PHE A 107 -13.29 7.95 -5.94
N ALA A 108 -13.52 6.72 -5.46
CA ALA A 108 -13.34 6.40 -4.05
C ALA A 108 -11.92 6.74 -3.59
N SER A 109 -10.89 6.40 -4.38
CA SER A 109 -9.50 6.69 -4.04
C SER A 109 -9.21 8.19 -3.93
N VAL A 110 -9.83 9.02 -4.77
CA VAL A 110 -9.63 10.49 -4.73
C VAL A 110 -10.35 11.11 -3.53
N ILE A 111 -11.53 10.62 -3.16
CA ILE A 111 -12.33 11.16 -2.04
C ILE A 111 -11.65 10.93 -0.67
N LEU A 112 -11.01 9.76 -0.47
CA LEU A 112 -10.47 9.38 0.84
C LEU A 112 -9.40 10.36 1.39
N PRO A 113 -8.41 10.84 0.60
CA PRO A 113 -7.46 11.86 1.05
C PRO A 113 -8.12 13.20 1.41
N PHE A 114 -9.18 13.60 0.71
CA PHE A 114 -9.95 14.80 1.06
C PHE A 114 -10.63 14.66 2.43
N ILE A 115 -11.14 13.46 2.76
CA ILE A 115 -11.70 13.18 4.09
C ILE A 115 -10.63 13.39 5.17
N TYR A 116 -9.41 12.88 4.98
CA TYR A 116 -8.32 13.09 5.95
C TYR A 116 -7.96 14.57 6.11
N TRP A 117 -7.98 15.34 5.03
CA TRP A 117 -7.68 16.76 5.07
C TRP A 117 -8.74 17.57 5.84
N LYS A 118 -10.00 17.16 5.77
CA LYS A 118 -11.14 17.88 6.35
C LYS A 118 -11.80 17.13 7.52
N LEU A 119 -11.01 16.41 8.32
CA LEU A 119 -11.54 15.77 9.51
C LEU A 119 -12.16 16.81 10.48
N PRO A 120 -13.41 16.60 10.92
CA PRO A 120 -14.10 17.53 11.82
C PRO A 120 -13.52 17.45 13.24
N LYS A 121 -13.72 18.53 14.00
CA LYS A 121 -13.29 18.62 15.41
C LYS A 121 -14.35 18.10 16.39
N ASP A 122 -15.61 18.21 16.01
CA ASP A 122 -16.75 17.67 16.75
C ASP A 122 -16.67 16.13 16.77
N GLU A 123 -16.82 15.52 17.94
CA GLU A 123 -16.60 14.09 18.14
C GLU A 123 -17.65 13.21 17.44
N ASP A 124 -18.92 13.63 17.40
CA ASP A 124 -20.00 12.85 16.80
C ASP A 124 -19.90 12.88 15.27
N ILE A 125 -19.61 14.07 14.72
CA ILE A 125 -19.35 14.24 13.29
C ILE A 125 -18.05 13.52 12.90
N TYR A 126 -17.03 13.56 13.77
CA TYR A 126 -15.77 12.85 13.55
C TYR A 126 -15.98 11.35 13.41
N ARG A 127 -16.69 10.71 14.35
CA ARG A 127 -16.97 9.27 14.29
C ARG A 127 -17.77 8.92 13.04
N THR A 128 -18.76 9.72 12.69
CA THR A 128 -19.57 9.53 11.47
C THR A 128 -18.72 9.59 10.21
N VAL A 129 -17.86 10.61 10.08
CA VAL A 129 -16.95 10.76 8.94
C VAL A 129 -15.96 9.60 8.84
N ILE A 130 -15.45 9.09 9.96
CA ILE A 130 -14.59 7.90 9.99
C ILE A 130 -15.34 6.65 9.50
N TYR A 131 -16.60 6.43 9.93
CA TYR A 131 -17.40 5.31 9.43
C TYR A 131 -17.70 5.43 7.94
N CYS A 132 -18.01 6.63 7.44
CA CYS A 132 -18.15 6.88 6.01
C CYS A 132 -16.84 6.57 5.25
N GLY A 133 -15.69 7.01 5.77
CA GLY A 133 -14.39 6.70 5.20
C GLY A 133 -14.08 5.20 5.15
N LEU A 134 -14.41 4.46 6.21
CA LEU A 134 -14.33 2.98 6.22
C LEU A 134 -15.24 2.36 5.17
N GLY A 135 -16.49 2.82 5.06
CA GLY A 135 -17.45 2.36 4.05
C GLY A 135 -16.96 2.60 2.62
N ILE A 136 -16.49 3.81 2.31
CA ILE A 136 -15.93 4.16 0.99
C ILE A 136 -14.70 3.31 0.68
N THR A 137 -13.83 3.10 1.68
CA THR A 137 -12.64 2.23 1.52
C THR A 137 -13.04 0.79 1.21
N ALA A 138 -14.01 0.23 1.94
CA ALA A 138 -14.50 -1.12 1.71
C ALA A 138 -15.15 -1.28 0.33
N ILE A 139 -15.98 -0.31 -0.09
CA ILE A 139 -16.58 -0.31 -1.43
C ILE A 139 -15.48 -0.23 -2.50
N GLY A 140 -14.50 0.66 -2.34
CA GLY A 140 -13.38 0.80 -3.26
C GLY A 140 -12.55 -0.49 -3.40
N MET A 141 -12.26 -1.16 -2.28
CA MET A 141 -11.58 -2.46 -2.27
C MET A 141 -12.39 -3.53 -3.02
N VAL A 142 -13.68 -3.65 -2.72
CA VAL A 142 -14.55 -4.65 -3.37
C VAL A 142 -14.62 -4.39 -4.87
N GLN A 143 -14.87 -3.15 -5.29
CA GLN A 143 -14.93 -2.77 -6.71
C GLN A 143 -13.61 -3.07 -7.43
N TYR A 144 -12.47 -2.77 -6.79
CA TYR A 144 -11.16 -3.12 -7.34
C TYR A 144 -10.98 -4.64 -7.51
N LEU A 145 -11.34 -5.43 -6.49
CA LEU A 145 -11.22 -6.89 -6.55
C LEU A 145 -12.17 -7.49 -7.60
N LEU A 146 -13.36 -6.92 -7.80
CA LEU A 146 -14.30 -7.40 -8.81
C LEU A 146 -13.71 -7.35 -10.22
N ILE A 147 -12.87 -6.36 -10.54
CA ILE A 147 -12.19 -6.24 -11.84
C ILE A 147 -11.32 -7.47 -12.10
N TYR A 148 -10.49 -7.89 -11.13
CA TYR A 148 -9.55 -9.00 -11.32
C TYR A 148 -10.17 -10.38 -11.24
N TRP A 149 -11.20 -10.55 -10.40
CA TRP A 149 -11.79 -11.86 -10.15
C TRP A 149 -12.95 -12.19 -11.08
N TYR A 150 -13.68 -11.19 -11.58
CA TYR A 150 -14.87 -11.40 -12.40
C TYR A 150 -14.75 -10.83 -13.81
N GLU A 151 -14.23 -9.61 -13.98
CA GLU A 151 -14.18 -8.98 -15.31
C GLU A 151 -13.02 -9.47 -16.16
N VAL A 152 -11.84 -9.65 -15.55
CA VAL A 152 -10.63 -10.06 -16.27
C VAL A 152 -9.93 -11.26 -15.59
N PRO A 153 -10.65 -12.37 -15.35
CA PRO A 153 -10.11 -13.54 -14.66
C PRO A 153 -9.02 -14.17 -15.52
N SER A 154 -7.77 -13.94 -15.13
CA SER A 154 -6.60 -14.50 -15.79
C SER A 154 -5.49 -14.70 -14.76
N LEU A 155 -4.87 -15.88 -14.80
CA LEU A 155 -3.72 -16.20 -13.95
C LEU A 155 -2.61 -15.16 -14.12
N PHE A 156 -2.39 -14.63 -15.34
CA PHE A 156 -1.42 -13.56 -15.58
C PHE A 156 -1.80 -12.25 -14.89
N ASN A 157 -3.07 -11.86 -14.94
CA ASN A 157 -3.55 -10.65 -14.27
C ASN A 157 -3.46 -10.78 -12.75
N TRP A 158 -3.59 -12.00 -12.21
CA TRP A 158 -3.44 -12.27 -10.78
C TRP A 158 -1.99 -12.21 -10.28
N ILE A 159 -0.99 -12.33 -11.16
CA ILE A 159 0.42 -12.03 -10.82
C ILE A 159 0.69 -10.53 -11.01
N ARG A 160 0.19 -9.93 -12.10
CA ARG A 160 0.31 -8.48 -12.37
C ARG A 160 -0.26 -7.63 -11.24
N ALA A 161 -1.39 -8.04 -10.69
CA ALA A 161 -2.01 -7.43 -9.53
C ALA A 161 -2.18 -8.44 -8.42
N ASN A 162 -1.04 -8.97 -7.99
CA ASN A 162 -0.98 -9.83 -6.83
C ASN A 162 -1.59 -9.13 -5.61
N ASN A 163 -2.81 -9.53 -5.25
CA ASN A 163 -3.59 -8.94 -4.17
C ASN A 163 -2.85 -9.03 -2.83
N PHE A 164 -2.16 -10.15 -2.57
CA PHE A 164 -1.44 -10.34 -1.32
C PHE A 164 -0.19 -9.45 -1.24
N ALA A 165 0.53 -9.28 -2.35
CA ALA A 165 1.65 -8.34 -2.41
C ALA A 165 1.20 -6.88 -2.23
N GLN A 166 0.03 -6.50 -2.76
CA GLN A 166 -0.56 -5.18 -2.52
C GLN A 166 -0.97 -4.96 -1.07
N ILE A 167 -1.64 -5.94 -0.46
CA ILE A 167 -2.02 -5.87 0.96
C ILE A 167 -0.75 -5.78 1.83
N LEU A 168 0.28 -6.57 1.53
CA LEU A 168 1.57 -6.52 2.23
C LEU A 168 2.19 -5.12 2.15
N LEU A 169 2.28 -4.55 0.94
CA LEU A 169 2.80 -3.20 0.75
C LEU A 169 1.95 -2.16 1.49
N GLY A 170 0.63 -2.32 1.51
CA GLY A 170 -0.27 -1.40 2.20
C GLY A 170 -0.10 -1.44 3.73
N ILE A 171 0.12 -2.62 4.30
CA ILE A 171 0.47 -2.79 5.72
C ILE A 171 1.81 -2.13 6.02
N LEU A 172 2.82 -2.39 5.17
CA LEU A 172 4.17 -1.84 5.32
C LEU A 172 4.18 -0.31 5.26
N LEU A 173 3.49 0.26 4.27
CA LEU A 173 3.38 1.70 4.07
C LEU A 173 2.57 2.38 5.20
N SER A 174 1.56 1.70 5.74
CA SER A 174 0.85 2.20 6.94
C SER A 174 1.77 2.26 8.16
N GLY A 175 2.57 1.20 8.37
CA GLY A 175 3.58 1.19 9.43
C GLY A 175 4.62 2.29 9.25
N TRP A 176 5.07 2.53 8.02
CA TRP A 176 5.94 3.65 7.67
C TRP A 176 5.31 5.00 8.06
N TYR A 177 4.06 5.25 7.68
CA TYR A 177 3.40 6.53 8.01
C TYR A 177 3.20 6.72 9.51
N LEU A 178 2.93 5.65 10.25
CA LEU A 178 2.92 5.68 11.72
C LEU A 178 4.30 5.98 12.31
N MET A 179 5.36 5.47 11.68
CA MET A 179 6.75 5.78 12.03
C MET A 179 7.08 7.25 11.79
N LEU A 180 6.71 7.81 10.64
CA LEU A 180 6.86 9.25 10.35
C LEU A 180 6.05 10.12 11.31
N ALA A 181 4.86 9.68 11.73
CA ALA A 181 4.07 10.36 12.76
C ALA A 181 4.67 10.25 14.18
N LYS A 182 5.81 9.54 14.34
CA LYS A 182 6.46 9.21 15.62
C LYS A 182 5.48 8.52 16.59
N SER A 183 4.70 7.56 16.09
CA SER A 183 3.68 6.84 16.85
C SER A 183 4.26 6.09 18.07
N ARG A 184 3.51 6.06 19.17
CA ARG A 184 3.83 5.31 20.40
C ARG A 184 3.09 3.99 20.49
N LEU A 185 2.28 3.66 19.48
CA LEU A 185 1.48 2.43 19.41
C LEU A 185 2.37 1.22 19.06
N GLU A 186 3.32 0.88 19.93
CA GLU A 186 4.26 -0.22 19.70
C GLU A 186 3.57 -1.58 19.59
N GLY A 187 2.52 -1.81 20.39
CA GLY A 187 1.68 -3.00 20.26
C GLY A 187 1.02 -3.10 18.89
N PHE A 188 0.53 -1.98 18.35
CA PHE A 188 -0.08 -1.95 17.02
C PHE A 188 0.96 -2.13 15.91
N LEU A 189 2.14 -1.52 16.02
CA LEU A 189 3.24 -1.75 15.06
C LEU A 189 3.67 -3.23 15.05
N LYS A 190 3.75 -3.88 16.21
CA LYS A 190 3.99 -5.33 16.30
C LYS A 190 2.90 -6.14 15.62
N LEU A 191 1.63 -5.77 15.81
CA LEU A 191 0.50 -6.40 15.12
C LEU A 191 0.59 -6.22 13.61
N LEU A 192 0.96 -5.02 13.11
CA LEU A 192 1.16 -4.78 11.69
C LEU A 192 2.29 -5.65 11.12
N VAL A 193 3.42 -5.78 11.83
CA VAL A 193 4.52 -6.65 11.41
C VAL A 193 4.09 -8.12 11.39
N LEU A 194 3.32 -8.58 12.39
CA LEU A 194 2.77 -9.93 12.40
C LEU A 194 1.82 -10.17 11.24
N LEU A 195 0.92 -9.22 10.96
CA LEU A 195 0.01 -9.28 9.83
C LEU A 195 0.78 -9.29 8.50
N ALA A 196 1.82 -8.46 8.37
CA ALA A 196 2.70 -8.45 7.21
C ALA A 196 3.39 -9.80 7.01
N LEU A 197 3.85 -10.47 8.07
CA LEU A 197 4.43 -11.81 7.98
C LEU A 197 3.41 -12.85 7.50
N VAL A 198 2.19 -12.83 8.04
CA VAL A 198 1.12 -13.75 7.61
C VAL A 198 0.80 -13.52 6.13
N VAL A 199 0.60 -12.27 5.72
CA VAL A 199 0.32 -11.92 4.32
C VAL A 199 1.49 -12.27 3.41
N LEU A 200 2.74 -12.09 3.86
CA LEU A 200 3.94 -12.49 3.12
C LEU A 200 3.96 -14.00 2.87
N ILE A 201 3.67 -14.82 3.88
CA ILE A 201 3.61 -16.29 3.73
C ILE A 201 2.50 -16.69 2.74
N ILE A 202 1.31 -16.10 2.87
CA ILE A 202 0.20 -16.34 1.95
C ILE A 202 0.59 -15.93 0.52
N ASN A 203 1.29 -14.81 0.37
CA ASN A 203 1.78 -14.32 -0.90
C ASN A 203 2.80 -15.28 -1.54
N TYR A 204 3.71 -15.85 -0.76
CA TYR A 204 4.63 -16.90 -1.22
C TYR A 204 3.85 -18.11 -1.77
N VAL A 205 2.91 -18.63 -0.98
CA VAL A 205 2.09 -19.79 -1.37
C VAL A 205 1.29 -19.49 -2.63
N TRP A 206 0.71 -18.29 -2.70
CA TRP A 206 -0.05 -17.83 -3.87
C TRP A 206 0.80 -17.79 -5.13
N VAL A 207 1.99 -17.18 -5.08
CA VAL A 207 2.84 -17.08 -6.27
C VAL A 207 3.38 -18.44 -6.70
N ILE A 208 3.69 -19.34 -5.76
CA ILE A 208 4.06 -20.74 -6.10
C ILE A 208 2.89 -21.43 -6.81
N PHE A 209 1.67 -21.30 -6.29
CA PHE A 209 0.49 -21.87 -6.90
C PHE A 209 0.27 -21.34 -8.33
N VAL A 210 0.32 -20.02 -8.52
CA VAL A 210 0.11 -19.45 -9.86
C VAL A 210 1.24 -19.84 -10.82
N LEU A 211 2.50 -19.83 -10.37
CA LEU A 211 3.64 -20.26 -11.17
C LEU A 211 3.52 -21.72 -11.59
N TYR A 212 3.09 -22.61 -10.69
CA TYR A 212 2.83 -24.02 -11.00
C TYR A 212 1.76 -24.17 -12.08
N GLN A 213 0.65 -23.42 -11.98
CA GLN A 213 -0.41 -23.43 -12.99
C GLN A 213 0.08 -22.87 -14.34
N GLN A 214 0.89 -21.81 -14.34
CA GLN A 214 1.42 -21.23 -15.57
C GLN A 214 2.42 -22.16 -16.27
N LEU A 215 3.33 -22.80 -15.53
CA LEU A 215 4.28 -23.78 -16.07
C LEU A 215 3.58 -24.98 -16.70
N ALA A 216 2.44 -25.41 -16.15
CA ALA A 216 1.64 -26.48 -16.73
C ALA A 216 1.02 -26.11 -18.08
N ILE A 217 0.72 -24.82 -18.30
CA ILE A 217 0.10 -24.31 -19.54
C ILE A 217 1.17 -23.91 -20.57
N MET A 218 2.27 -23.29 -20.12
CA MET A 218 3.39 -22.84 -20.95
C MET A 218 4.72 -23.28 -20.32
N PRO A 219 5.20 -24.49 -20.64
CA PRO A 219 6.44 -25.02 -20.09
C PRO A 219 7.68 -24.19 -20.42
N GLU A 220 7.67 -23.49 -21.56
CA GLU A 220 8.78 -22.68 -22.07
C GLU A 220 8.79 -21.23 -21.53
N MET A 221 7.95 -20.92 -20.52
CA MET A 221 7.89 -19.58 -19.95
C MET A 221 9.20 -19.18 -19.26
N VAL A 222 9.56 -17.89 -19.31
CA VAL A 222 10.75 -17.40 -18.64
C VAL A 222 10.52 -17.32 -17.12
N ILE A 223 11.21 -18.17 -16.37
CA ILE A 223 11.07 -18.28 -14.91
C ILE A 223 11.96 -17.32 -14.10
N TYR A 224 12.94 -16.67 -14.74
CA TYR A 224 13.94 -15.86 -14.05
C TYR A 224 13.37 -14.73 -13.17
N PRO A 225 12.35 -13.96 -13.59
CA PRO A 225 11.74 -12.91 -12.75
C PRO A 225 11.18 -13.44 -11.41
N TYR A 226 10.71 -14.69 -11.37
CA TYR A 226 10.18 -15.31 -10.16
C TYR A 226 11.28 -15.61 -9.13
N PHE A 227 12.49 -15.96 -9.56
CA PHE A 227 13.61 -16.12 -8.63
C PHE A 227 13.99 -14.79 -7.96
N ILE A 228 14.03 -13.71 -8.74
CA ILE A 228 14.25 -12.36 -8.20
C ILE A 228 13.14 -12.01 -7.20
N PHE A 229 11.87 -12.28 -7.56
CA PHE A 229 10.74 -12.05 -6.66
C PHE A 229 10.92 -12.75 -5.32
N PHE A 230 11.20 -14.05 -5.33
CA PHE A 230 11.37 -14.83 -4.10
C PHE A 230 12.59 -14.36 -3.30
N GLY A 231 13.67 -13.94 -3.96
CA GLY A 231 14.81 -13.30 -3.31
C GLY A 231 14.43 -12.00 -2.60
N VAL A 232 13.69 -11.11 -3.27
CA VAL A 232 13.20 -9.85 -2.70
C VAL A 232 12.27 -10.11 -1.51
N GLN A 233 11.32 -11.05 -1.66
CA GLN A 233 10.41 -11.46 -0.59
C GLN A 233 11.16 -12.01 0.63
N PHE A 234 12.27 -12.71 0.42
CA PHE A 234 13.10 -13.24 1.49
C PHE A 234 13.82 -12.12 2.25
N VAL A 235 14.28 -11.09 1.54
CA VAL A 235 14.83 -9.89 2.19
C VAL A 235 13.76 -9.18 3.01
N ILE A 236 12.53 -9.07 2.51
CA ILE A 236 11.39 -8.52 3.29
C ILE A 236 11.17 -9.36 4.56
N LEU A 237 11.17 -10.69 4.45
CA LEU A 237 11.06 -11.60 5.61
C LEU A 237 12.16 -11.31 6.65
N MET A 238 13.42 -11.18 6.22
CA MET A 238 14.53 -10.85 7.12
C MET A 238 14.34 -9.50 7.81
N MET A 239 13.85 -8.48 7.10
CA MET A 239 13.58 -7.16 7.69
C MET A 239 12.44 -7.22 8.72
N LEU A 240 11.35 -7.94 8.41
CA LEU A 240 10.23 -8.16 9.34
C LEU A 240 10.68 -8.95 10.58
N ALA A 241 11.51 -9.99 10.40
CA ALA A 241 12.10 -10.73 11.50
C ALA A 241 12.99 -9.81 12.38
N TRP A 242 13.81 -8.95 11.77
CA TRP A 242 14.63 -7.99 12.50
C TRP A 242 13.78 -7.01 13.35
N LEU A 243 12.66 -6.54 12.81
CA LEU A 243 11.71 -5.69 13.55
C LEU A 243 11.13 -6.40 14.79
N LEU A 244 10.92 -7.72 14.73
CA LEU A 244 10.38 -8.51 15.85
C LEU A 244 11.45 -8.97 16.87
N LEU A 245 12.65 -9.35 16.41
CA LEU A 245 13.67 -10.01 17.23
C LEU A 245 14.44 -9.08 18.20
N GLY A 246 14.09 -7.78 18.25
CA GLY A 246 14.75 -6.83 19.15
C GLY A 246 14.42 -7.03 20.63
N LYS A 247 15.46 -7.07 21.48
CA LYS A 247 15.31 -7.05 22.95
C LYS A 247 14.35 -5.93 23.39
N GLN A 248 13.31 -6.29 24.14
CA GLN A 248 12.31 -5.39 24.71
C GLN A 248 11.55 -4.49 23.70
N GLY A 249 11.43 -4.90 22.43
CA GLY A 249 10.64 -4.14 21.44
C GLY A 249 11.32 -2.88 20.89
N LYS A 250 12.59 -2.61 21.22
CA LYS A 250 13.31 -1.43 20.73
C LYS A 250 13.51 -1.41 19.21
N ASN A 251 13.57 -2.58 18.56
CA ASN A 251 13.78 -2.67 17.10
C ASN A 251 12.53 -2.41 16.27
N ILE A 252 11.32 -2.41 16.86
CA ILE A 252 10.08 -2.25 16.09
C ILE A 252 9.99 -0.90 15.38
N LYS A 253 10.77 0.08 15.87
CA LYS A 253 10.88 1.43 15.33
C LYS A 253 12.13 1.63 14.47
N ASN A 254 12.81 0.57 14.06
CA ASN A 254 14.00 0.69 13.22
C ASN A 254 13.59 1.24 11.83
N PRO A 255 13.99 2.47 11.47
CA PRO A 255 13.55 3.10 10.22
C PRO A 255 14.10 2.37 9.00
N THR A 256 15.32 1.83 9.08
CA THR A 256 15.96 1.10 7.97
C THR A 256 15.17 -0.15 7.60
N ALA A 257 14.74 -0.94 8.59
CA ALA A 257 14.01 -2.18 8.32
C ALA A 257 12.62 -1.91 7.71
N TRP A 258 11.87 -0.92 8.24
CA TRP A 258 10.63 -0.46 7.60
C TRP A 258 10.89 0.08 6.19
N THR A 259 12.01 0.79 6.02
CA THR A 259 12.35 1.43 4.75
C THR A 259 12.60 0.41 3.65
N VAL A 260 13.54 -0.48 3.92
CA VAL A 260 13.93 -1.54 3.00
C VAL A 260 12.74 -2.45 2.69
N ALA A 261 11.99 -2.89 3.72
CA ALA A 261 10.82 -3.74 3.50
C ALA A 261 9.76 -3.09 2.60
N THR A 262 9.44 -1.81 2.82
CA THR A 262 8.39 -1.13 2.06
C THR A 262 8.82 -0.87 0.62
N PHE A 263 10.03 -0.36 0.37
CA PHE A 263 10.50 -0.11 -1.00
C PHE A 263 10.72 -1.41 -1.79
N LEU A 264 11.21 -2.48 -1.14
CA LEU A 264 11.29 -3.79 -1.78
C LEU A 264 9.90 -4.36 -2.11
N ALA A 265 8.91 -4.18 -1.22
CA ALA A 265 7.54 -4.59 -1.51
C ALA A 265 6.91 -3.80 -2.68
N MET A 266 7.34 -2.56 -2.94
CA MET A 266 6.88 -1.82 -4.13
C MET A 266 7.32 -2.45 -5.44
N LEU A 267 8.42 -3.21 -5.46
CA LEU A 267 8.95 -3.81 -6.68
C LEU A 267 8.15 -5.03 -7.17
N TYR A 268 7.15 -5.48 -6.41
CA TYR A 268 6.38 -6.68 -6.72
C TYR A 268 5.77 -6.69 -8.14
N PRO A 269 5.31 -5.58 -8.76
CA PRO A 269 4.73 -5.63 -10.10
C PRO A 269 5.77 -5.93 -11.19
N LEU A 270 7.07 -5.68 -10.91
CA LEU A 270 8.18 -5.94 -11.82
C LEU A 270 8.41 -7.44 -12.08
N THR A 271 7.77 -8.30 -11.30
CA THR A 271 7.79 -9.76 -11.51
C THR A 271 7.17 -10.21 -12.82
N ASN A 272 6.39 -9.32 -13.46
CA ASN A 272 5.74 -9.56 -14.74
C ASN A 272 6.44 -8.84 -15.89
N ILE A 273 7.66 -8.33 -15.68
CA ILE A 273 8.50 -7.89 -16.79
C ILE A 273 8.95 -9.17 -17.48
N LEU A 274 8.22 -9.57 -18.53
CA LEU A 274 8.61 -10.37 -19.70
C LEU A 274 7.35 -10.82 -20.46
#